data_AF-A0A957WY77-F1
#
_entry.id   AF-A0A957WY77-F1
#
_cell.length_a   1.000
_cell.length_b   1.000
_cell.length_c   1.000
_cell.angle_alpha   90.00
_cell.angle_beta   90.00
_cell.angle_gamma   90.00
#
_symmetry.space_group_name_H-M   'P 1'
#
loop_
_entity.id
_entity.type
_entity.pdbx_description
1 polymer ?
#
loop_
_entity_poly.entity_id
_entity_poly.type
_entity_poly.pdbx_seq_one_letter_code
_entity_poly.pdbx_strand_id
1 'polypeptide(L)'
;QVTEHDELLLFWQRHPAATQPAPDWQMTLRTETSDGLLYATPTDRRPVDYNYPVNRWQPGEVVMGVIPAEEWVGPAAMPDTYQLQLGVYDPASSTGELDRLAPNGQPQGQFVTFAATQQGHTSDKRLPIPDDVVQITPDVRVYLPPPHEAVEQG
;
A
#
# COMPACT_ATOMS: atom_id res chain seq x y z
N GLN A 1 -0.68 5.59 -4.27
CA GLN A 1 -0.50 6.74 -5.18
C GLN A 1 0.92 7.22 -5.01
N VAL A 2 1.59 7.76 -6.03
CA VAL A 2 2.91 8.40 -5.86
C VAL A 2 2.75 9.91 -5.88
N THR A 3 3.40 10.64 -4.96
CA THR A 3 3.38 12.11 -4.88
C THR A 3 4.38 12.75 -5.84
N GLU A 4 4.38 14.08 -5.90
CA GLU A 4 5.38 14.87 -6.64
C GLU A 4 6.82 14.71 -6.11
N HIS A 5 6.96 14.27 -4.85
CA HIS A 5 8.24 13.96 -4.22
C HIS A 5 8.59 12.47 -4.32
N ASP A 6 7.95 11.75 -5.25
CA ASP A 6 8.07 10.31 -5.44
C ASP A 6 7.69 9.48 -4.18
N GLU A 7 6.88 10.04 -3.26
CA GLU A 7 6.45 9.34 -2.06
C GLU A 7 5.28 8.42 -2.38
N LEU A 8 5.32 7.17 -1.90
CA LEU A 8 4.19 6.26 -1.99
C LEU A 8 3.19 6.55 -0.86
N LEU A 9 2.02 7.05 -1.25
CA LEU A 9 0.82 7.18 -0.41
C LEU A 9 0.02 5.88 -0.44
N LEU A 10 -0.25 5.35 0.75
CA LEU A 10 -1.17 4.26 0.99
C LEU A 10 -2.27 4.76 1.94
N PHE A 11 -3.53 4.52 1.60
CA PHE A 11 -4.63 4.83 2.51
C PHE A 11 -5.13 3.55 3.12
N TRP A 12 -5.28 3.54 4.43
CA TRP A 12 -5.68 2.38 5.20
C TRP A 12 -6.99 2.67 5.90
N GLN A 13 -7.98 1.80 5.82
CA GLN A 13 -9.23 1.94 6.54
C GLN A 13 -9.40 0.81 7.53
N ARG A 14 -9.60 1.11 8.82
CA ARG A 14 -10.12 0.07 9.75
C ARG A 14 -11.52 -0.33 9.29
N HIS A 15 -11.82 -1.62 9.23
CA HIS A 15 -13.12 -2.09 8.79
C HIS A 15 -14.23 -1.54 9.71
N PRO A 16 -15.36 -1.06 9.15
CA PRO A 16 -16.44 -0.49 9.96
C PRO A 16 -17.05 -1.45 10.98
N ALA A 17 -16.99 -2.76 10.72
CA ALA A 17 -17.50 -3.79 11.63
C ALA A 17 -16.45 -4.34 12.61
N ALA A 18 -15.25 -3.75 12.66
CA ALA A 18 -14.21 -4.17 13.58
C ALA A 18 -14.64 -3.92 15.02
N THR A 19 -14.69 -4.98 15.83
CA THR A 19 -15.10 -4.90 17.26
C THR A 19 -13.94 -5.12 18.23
N GLN A 20 -12.82 -5.63 17.73
CA GLN A 20 -11.62 -5.89 18.53
C GLN A 20 -10.55 -4.82 18.24
N PRO A 21 -9.65 -4.54 19.21
CA PRO A 21 -8.47 -3.73 18.96
C PRO A 21 -7.63 -4.32 17.82
N ALA A 22 -7.10 -3.47 16.94
CA ALA A 22 -6.17 -3.93 15.92
C ALA A 22 -4.85 -4.40 16.56
N PRO A 23 -4.24 -5.50 16.10
CA PRO A 23 -2.84 -5.81 16.40
C PRO A 23 -1.89 -4.72 15.91
N ASP A 24 -0.64 -4.76 16.36
CA ASP A 24 0.43 -3.91 15.82
C ASP A 24 0.95 -4.48 14.50
N TRP A 25 0.09 -4.41 13.47
CA TRP A 25 0.41 -4.95 12.16
C TRP A 25 1.65 -4.32 11.55
N GLN A 26 2.41 -5.15 10.85
CA GLN A 26 3.50 -4.75 9.98
C GLN A 26 3.08 -4.98 8.52
N MET A 27 3.69 -4.22 7.63
CA MET A 27 3.60 -4.43 6.20
C MET A 27 4.97 -4.77 5.64
N THR A 28 4.95 -5.59 4.60
CA THR A 28 6.11 -5.91 3.78
C THR A 28 5.86 -5.43 2.35
N LEU A 29 6.93 -5.00 1.69
CA LEU A 29 6.91 -4.57 0.31
C LEU A 29 7.95 -5.35 -0.49
N ARG A 30 7.57 -5.72 -1.70
CA ARG A 30 8.50 -6.18 -2.72
C ARG A 30 8.30 -5.34 -3.97
N THR A 31 9.39 -4.77 -4.48
CA THR A 31 9.38 -3.91 -5.65
C THR A 31 10.05 -4.65 -6.79
N GLU A 32 9.37 -4.73 -7.92
CA GLU A 32 9.82 -5.39 -9.14
C GLU A 32 9.78 -4.39 -10.29
N THR A 33 10.66 -4.58 -11.26
CA THR A 33 10.58 -3.90 -12.56
C THR A 33 9.36 -4.41 -13.34
N SER A 34 8.99 -3.71 -14.42
CA SER A 34 7.82 -4.08 -15.24
C SER A 34 7.91 -5.47 -15.88
N ASP A 35 9.12 -6.01 -16.06
CA ASP A 35 9.40 -7.37 -16.56
C ASP A 35 9.49 -8.43 -15.43
N GLY A 36 9.18 -8.04 -14.18
CA GLY A 36 9.09 -8.95 -13.04
C GLY A 36 10.43 -9.28 -12.37
N LEU A 37 11.50 -8.56 -12.68
CA LEU A 37 12.76 -8.71 -11.96
C LEU A 37 12.67 -8.02 -10.61
N LEU A 38 13.13 -8.71 -9.57
CA LEU A 38 13.23 -8.12 -8.23
C LEU A 38 14.15 -6.90 -8.27
N TYR A 39 13.60 -5.74 -7.90
CA TYR A 39 14.32 -4.47 -7.83
C TYR A 39 14.74 -4.13 -6.40
N ALA A 40 13.79 -4.22 -5.46
CA ALA A 40 14.05 -3.93 -4.05
C ALA A 40 13.17 -4.76 -3.11
N THR A 41 13.68 -5.01 -1.91
CA THR A 41 12.92 -5.53 -0.76
C THR A 41 13.05 -4.52 0.39
N PRO A 42 12.19 -3.49 0.41
CA PRO A 42 12.13 -2.54 1.52
C PRO A 42 12.07 -3.21 2.89
N THR A 43 12.57 -2.53 3.92
CA THR A 43 12.44 -3.02 5.29
C THR A 43 10.98 -2.99 5.71
N ASP A 44 10.53 -4.05 6.38
CA ASP A 44 9.19 -4.11 6.95
C ASP A 44 8.94 -2.95 7.91
N ARG A 45 7.72 -2.43 7.89
CA ARG A 45 7.34 -1.27 8.69
C ARG A 45 5.86 -1.29 9.04
N ARG A 46 5.44 -0.43 9.96
CA ARG A 46 4.01 -0.24 10.25
C ARG A 46 3.29 0.37 9.04
N PRO A 47 1.99 0.08 8.84
CA PRO A 47 1.15 0.67 7.80
C PRO A 47 1.24 2.20 7.71
N VAL A 48 1.40 2.84 8.88
CA VAL A 48 1.56 4.28 9.04
C VAL A 48 2.71 4.57 10.00
N ASP A 49 3.03 5.86 10.15
CA ASP A 49 4.14 6.33 10.96
C ASP A 49 4.08 5.86 12.44
N TYR A 50 5.24 5.75 13.08
CA TYR A 50 5.41 5.10 14.40
C TYR A 50 4.53 5.69 15.51
N ASN A 51 4.12 6.95 15.36
CA ASN A 51 3.35 7.68 16.37
C ASN A 51 1.84 7.39 16.34
N TYR A 52 1.35 6.66 15.34
CA TYR A 52 -0.09 6.36 15.20
C TYR A 52 -0.38 4.89 14.88
N PRO A 53 -0.12 3.97 15.83
CA PRO A 53 -0.32 2.54 15.62
C PRO A 53 -1.78 2.19 15.31
N VAL A 54 -1.99 1.09 14.58
CA VAL A 54 -3.30 0.66 14.07
C VAL A 54 -4.32 0.43 15.21
N ASN A 55 -3.86 0.07 16.41
CA ASN A 55 -4.73 -0.13 17.56
C ASN A 55 -5.48 1.14 18.03
N ARG A 56 -5.09 2.33 17.53
CA ARG A 56 -5.79 3.60 17.78
C ARG A 56 -6.90 3.89 16.78
N TRP A 57 -6.92 3.18 15.66
CA TRP A 57 -7.86 3.48 14.57
C TRP A 57 -9.27 3.07 14.98
N GLN A 58 -10.20 4.01 14.84
CA GLN A 58 -11.62 3.78 15.02
C GLN A 58 -12.18 2.95 13.86
N PRO A 59 -13.22 2.13 14.08
CA PRO A 59 -13.89 1.43 12.98
C PRO A 59 -14.34 2.40 11.88
N GLY A 60 -13.99 2.11 10.63
CA GLY A 60 -14.26 2.95 9.46
C GLY A 60 -13.27 4.10 9.23
N GLU A 61 -12.39 4.40 10.19
CA GLU A 61 -11.38 5.46 10.07
C GLU A 61 -10.43 5.16 8.91
N VAL A 62 -10.18 6.18 8.07
CA VAL A 62 -9.20 6.15 6.98
C VAL A 62 -7.96 6.93 7.43
N VAL A 63 -6.81 6.27 7.41
CA VAL A 63 -5.52 6.79 7.84
C VAL A 63 -4.53 6.70 6.67
N MET A 64 -3.84 7.80 6.39
CA MET A 64 -2.87 7.88 5.31
C MET A 64 -1.46 7.52 5.82
N GLY A 65 -0.79 6.61 5.13
CA GLY A 65 0.63 6.30 5.28
C GLY A 65 1.43 6.90 4.13
N VAL A 66 2.62 7.41 4.45
CA VAL A 66 3.58 7.96 3.49
C VAL A 66 4.87 7.15 3.58
N ILE A 67 5.37 6.71 2.44
CA ILE A 67 6.64 6.00 2.31
C ILE A 67 7.54 6.77 1.34
N PRO A 68 8.69 7.30 1.80
CA PRO A 68 9.64 7.99 0.94
C PRO A 68 10.14 7.12 -0.23
N ALA A 69 10.48 7.75 -1.37
CA ALA A 69 11.02 7.06 -2.55
C ALA A 69 12.19 6.13 -2.23
N GLU A 70 13.13 6.62 -1.44
CA GLU A 70 14.31 5.87 -1.01
C GLU A 70 13.97 4.61 -0.20
N GLU A 71 12.79 4.55 0.40
CA GLU A 71 12.33 3.40 1.17
C GLU A 71 11.56 2.39 0.31
N TRP A 72 10.67 2.81 -0.61
CA TRP A 72 9.85 1.85 -1.37
C TRP A 72 10.52 1.34 -2.66
N VAL A 73 11.38 2.14 -3.30
CA VAL A 73 12.09 1.75 -4.54
C VAL A 73 13.60 1.85 -4.40
N GLY A 74 14.11 2.55 -3.39
CA GLY A 74 15.55 2.65 -3.12
C GLY A 74 16.15 3.96 -3.61
N PRO A 75 17.32 4.36 -3.07
CA PRO A 75 17.92 5.68 -3.30
C PRO A 75 18.50 5.89 -4.71
N ALA A 76 18.64 4.82 -5.50
CA ALA A 76 19.17 4.85 -6.86
C ALA A 76 18.13 4.41 -7.90
N ALA A 77 16.85 4.50 -7.55
CA ALA A 77 15.73 4.24 -8.46
C ALA A 77 15.86 5.08 -9.74
N MET A 78 15.67 4.42 -10.88
CA MET A 78 15.59 5.12 -12.17
C MET A 78 14.13 5.49 -12.44
N PRO A 79 13.87 6.60 -13.13
CA PRO A 79 12.50 6.98 -13.49
C PRO A 79 11.85 5.88 -14.34
N ASP A 80 10.90 5.17 -13.74
CA ASP A 80 10.20 4.06 -14.35
C ASP A 80 8.93 3.69 -13.57
N THR A 81 8.11 2.80 -14.13
CA THR A 81 7.00 2.17 -13.43
C THR A 81 7.42 0.83 -12.85
N TYR A 82 7.28 0.72 -11.54
CA TYR A 82 7.59 -0.47 -10.77
C TYR A 82 6.30 -1.17 -10.34
N GLN A 83 6.35 -2.50 -10.25
CA GLN A 83 5.30 -3.33 -9.68
C GLN A 83 5.60 -3.57 -8.20
N LEU A 84 4.70 -3.16 -7.33
CA LEU A 84 4.82 -3.37 -5.90
C LEU A 84 3.88 -4.47 -5.46
N GLN A 85 4.39 -5.43 -4.70
CA GLN A 85 3.60 -6.37 -3.92
C GLN A 85 3.61 -5.94 -2.47
N LEU A 86 2.43 -5.64 -1.93
CA LEU A 86 2.21 -5.25 -0.54
C LEU A 86 1.52 -6.38 0.22
N GLY A 87 2.13 -6.83 1.30
CA GLY A 87 1.55 -7.77 2.27
C GLY A 87 1.41 -7.11 3.64
N VAL A 88 0.50 -7.61 4.46
CA VAL A 88 0.36 -7.21 5.87
C VAL A 88 0.39 -8.44 6.73
N TYR A 89 1.07 -8.38 7.87
CA TYR A 89 1.14 -9.49 8.81
C TYR A 89 1.04 -9.00 10.26
N ASP A 90 0.70 -9.92 11.15
CA ASP A 90 0.78 -9.70 12.59
C ASP A 90 2.08 -10.34 13.11
N PRO A 91 3.08 -9.57 13.58
CA PRO A 91 4.34 -10.11 14.07
C PRO A 91 4.18 -10.98 15.33
N ALA A 92 3.06 -10.85 16.06
CA ALA A 92 2.76 -11.70 17.22
C ALA A 92 2.08 -13.02 16.82
N SER A 93 1.69 -13.17 15.55
CA SER A 93 1.03 -14.35 15.01
C SER A 93 2.04 -15.27 14.30
N SER A 94 1.83 -16.58 14.41
CA SER A 94 2.64 -17.58 13.69
C SER A 94 2.14 -17.85 12.26
N THR A 95 1.06 -17.20 11.83
CA THR A 95 0.31 -17.57 10.62
C THR A 95 0.84 -16.88 9.35
N GLY A 96 1.83 -15.99 9.46
CA GLY A 96 2.40 -15.25 8.32
C GLY A 96 1.50 -14.09 7.85
N GLU A 97 1.57 -13.77 6.57
CA GLU A 97 0.79 -12.70 5.94
C GLU A 97 -0.72 -12.96 6.00
N LEU A 98 -1.47 -11.89 6.21
CA LEU A 98 -2.92 -11.89 6.36
C LEU A 98 -3.61 -11.99 5.00
N ASP A 99 -4.68 -12.78 4.95
CA ASP A 99 -5.52 -12.89 3.76
C ASP A 99 -6.31 -11.62 3.51
N ARG A 100 -6.11 -11.07 2.31
CA ARG A 100 -7.01 -10.09 1.71
C ARG A 100 -8.37 -10.72 1.53
N LEU A 101 -9.43 -9.98 1.82
CA LEU A 101 -10.80 -10.50 1.72
C LEU A 101 -11.59 -9.72 0.66
N ALA A 102 -12.40 -10.42 -0.12
CA ALA A 102 -13.44 -9.80 -0.93
C ALA A 102 -14.59 -9.29 -0.02
N PRO A 103 -15.50 -8.42 -0.51
CA PRO A 103 -16.64 -7.94 0.29
C PRO A 103 -17.54 -9.03 0.88
N ASN A 104 -17.55 -10.21 0.26
CA ASN A 104 -18.28 -11.40 0.73
C ASN A 104 -17.50 -12.25 1.75
N GLY A 105 -16.32 -11.80 2.19
CA GLY A 105 -15.45 -12.49 3.16
C GLY A 105 -14.57 -13.59 2.57
N GLN A 106 -14.58 -13.80 1.25
CA GLN A 106 -13.72 -14.80 0.61
C GLN A 106 -12.25 -14.33 0.56
N PRO A 107 -11.27 -15.18 0.90
CA PRO A 107 -9.86 -14.87 0.70
C PRO A 107 -9.54 -14.57 -0.77
N GLN A 108 -8.64 -13.61 -1.00
CA GLN A 108 -8.14 -13.13 -2.30
C GLN A 108 -6.61 -13.22 -2.38
N GLY A 109 -6.00 -14.04 -1.51
CA GLY A 109 -4.55 -14.14 -1.33
C GLY A 109 -3.99 -13.11 -0.34
N GLN A 110 -2.68 -13.15 -0.13
CA GLN A 110 -2.02 -12.39 0.95
C GLN A 110 -1.42 -11.06 0.49
N PHE A 111 -1.15 -10.93 -0.80
CA PHE A 111 -0.48 -9.75 -1.37
C PHE A 111 -1.41 -8.99 -2.29
N VAL A 112 -1.29 -7.67 -2.30
CA VAL A 112 -1.85 -6.81 -3.34
C VAL A 112 -0.75 -6.30 -4.24
N THR A 113 -0.94 -6.42 -5.55
CA THR A 113 -0.02 -5.92 -6.56
C THR A 113 -0.55 -4.64 -7.18
N PHE A 114 0.28 -3.62 -7.30
CA PHE A 114 -0.06 -2.38 -8.00
C PHE A 114 1.17 -1.71 -8.60
N ALA A 115 0.94 -0.92 -9.64
CA ALA A 115 1.98 -0.13 -10.27
C ALA A 115 2.22 1.19 -9.51
N ALA A 116 3.48 1.59 -9.37
CA ALA A 116 3.88 2.90 -8.88
C ALA A 116 4.98 3.47 -9.79
N THR A 117 4.82 4.71 -10.23
CA THR A 117 5.77 5.37 -11.13
C THR A 117 6.69 6.28 -10.34
N GLN A 118 7.98 6.04 -10.40
CA GLN A 118 9.03 6.95 -9.93
C GLN A 118 9.36 7.92 -11.06
N GLN A 119 9.25 9.23 -10.81
CA GLN A 119 9.36 10.24 -11.87
C GLN A 119 10.76 10.86 -11.95
N GLY A 120 11.56 10.78 -10.89
CA GLY A 120 12.91 11.35 -10.83
C GLY A 120 12.87 12.85 -11.02
N HIS A 121 12.35 13.56 -10.03
CA HIS A 121 12.38 15.01 -9.91
C HIS A 121 12.30 15.80 -11.25
N THR A 122 11.09 15.95 -11.81
CA THR A 122 10.67 17.23 -12.41
C THR A 122 9.16 17.42 -12.23
N SER A 123 8.79 18.61 -11.75
CA SER A 123 7.46 19.05 -11.33
C SER A 123 6.31 18.84 -12.33
N ASP A 124 5.13 18.62 -11.75
CA ASP A 124 3.92 19.48 -11.83
C ASP A 124 2.65 18.68 -12.19
N LYS A 125 2.03 18.05 -11.18
CA LYS A 125 0.60 17.67 -11.18
C LYS A 125 0.13 17.14 -9.82
N ARG A 126 -0.77 17.89 -9.18
CA ARG A 126 -1.58 17.37 -8.06
C ARG A 126 -2.62 16.39 -8.63
N LEU A 127 -2.53 15.11 -8.25
CA LEU A 127 -3.42 14.05 -8.74
C LEU A 127 -4.45 13.60 -7.67
N PRO A 128 -5.67 13.24 -8.10
CA PRO A 128 -6.81 12.93 -7.23
C PRO A 128 -6.62 11.67 -6.37
N ILE A 129 -7.40 11.59 -5.28
CA ILE A 129 -7.49 10.40 -4.41
C ILE A 129 -8.19 9.26 -5.18
N PRO A 130 -7.67 8.02 -5.15
CA PRO A 130 -8.26 6.87 -5.83
C PRO A 130 -9.61 6.38 -5.28
N ASP A 131 -10.44 5.81 -6.16
CA ASP A 131 -11.72 5.16 -5.82
C ASP A 131 -11.59 3.64 -5.53
N ASP A 132 -10.43 3.00 -5.79
CA ASP A 132 -10.26 1.55 -5.70
C ASP A 132 -9.85 1.08 -4.28
N VAL A 133 -10.66 0.19 -3.69
CA VAL A 133 -10.50 -0.32 -2.32
C VAL A 133 -10.15 -1.81 -2.32
N VAL A 134 -8.99 -2.16 -1.78
CA VAL A 134 -8.53 -3.53 -1.55
C VAL A 134 -8.58 -3.87 -0.06
N GLN A 135 -9.50 -4.75 0.35
CA GLN A 135 -9.58 -5.19 1.73
C GLN A 135 -8.46 -6.21 2.07
N ILE A 136 -7.62 -5.91 3.06
CA ILE A 136 -6.45 -6.72 3.45
C ILE A 136 -6.72 -7.65 4.63
N THR A 137 -7.68 -7.33 5.50
CA THR A 137 -8.13 -8.24 6.58
C THR A 137 -9.64 -8.02 6.81
N PRO A 138 -10.36 -8.80 7.65
CA PRO A 138 -11.73 -8.46 8.06
C PRO A 138 -11.84 -7.05 8.64
N ASP A 139 -10.70 -6.52 9.07
CA ASP A 139 -10.57 -5.37 9.91
C ASP A 139 -9.75 -4.23 9.28
N VAL A 140 -9.14 -4.41 8.10
CA VAL A 140 -8.47 -3.31 7.37
C VAL A 140 -8.65 -3.39 5.86
N ARG A 141 -8.83 -2.23 5.25
CA ARG A 141 -8.81 -2.02 3.80
C ARG A 141 -7.68 -1.08 3.40
N VAL A 142 -7.18 -1.22 2.19
CA VAL A 142 -6.18 -0.36 1.56
C VAL A 142 -6.78 0.24 0.31
N TYR A 143 -6.67 1.54 0.12
CA TYR A 143 -7.06 2.19 -1.13
C TYR A 143 -5.82 2.36 -2.00
N LEU A 144 -5.91 1.89 -3.24
CA LEU A 144 -4.83 1.95 -4.22
C LEU A 144 -5.24 2.84 -5.39
N PRO A 145 -4.30 3.58 -6.01
CA PRO A 145 -4.58 4.29 -7.25
C PRO A 145 -5.02 3.31 -8.34
N PRO A 146 -6.01 3.69 -9.17
CA PRO A 146 -6.28 2.90 -10.36
C PRO A 146 -4.99 2.90 -11.21
N PRO A 147 -4.69 1.81 -11.92
CA PRO A 147 -3.70 1.87 -12.98
C PRO A 147 -4.12 2.98 -13.94
N HIS A 148 -3.19 3.88 -14.30
CA HIS A 148 -3.45 4.92 -15.29
C HIS A 148 -3.85 4.25 -16.61
N GLU A 149 -5.15 4.06 -16.87
CA GLU A 149 -5.62 3.82 -18.22
C GLU A 149 -5.25 5.05 -19.04
N ALA A 150 -4.41 4.82 -20.05
CA ALA A 150 -4.11 5.80 -21.06
C ALA A 150 -5.44 6.31 -21.62
N VAL A 151 -5.76 7.57 -21.30
CA VAL A 151 -6.76 8.32 -22.05
C VAL A 151 -6.16 8.51 -23.45
N GLU A 152 -6.45 7.57 -24.36
CA GLU A 152 -6.33 7.83 -25.78
C GLU A 152 -7.25 9.00 -26.10
N GLN A 153 -6.64 10.17 -26.30
CA GLN A 153 -7.34 11.33 -26.82
C GLN A 153 -7.56 11.13 -28.31
N GLY A 154 -8.83 11.09 -28.70
CA GLY A 154 -9.37 11.72 -29.92
C GLY A 154 -9.04 11.08 -31.25
#